data_AF-K1LUM5-F1
#
_entry.id   AF-K1LUM5-F1
#
_cell.length_a   1.000
_cell.length_b   1.000
_cell.length_c   1.000
_cell.angle_alpha   90.00
_cell.angle_beta   90.00
_cell.angle_gamma   90.00
#
_symmetry.space_group_name_H-M   'P 1'
#
loop_
_entity.id
_entity.type
_entity.pdbx_description
1 polymer ?
#
loop_
_entity_poly.entity_id
_entity_poly.type
_entity_poly.pdbx_seq_one_letter_code
_entity_poly.pdbx_strand_id
1 'polypeptide(L)'
;MNKKEILEKHKNIKFPSFPNDDNFANWIEELMELDGYYYGLVVSILEGEKRKCDDTLFNQIKQRLYEFKGLEDDSEIYGQSEAYIASLEKLIGLVKNNHKSD
;
A
#
# COMPACT_ATOMS: atom_id res chain seq x y z
N MET A 1 -3.57 15.29 11.47
CA MET A 1 -2.45 14.35 11.45
C MET A 1 -1.47 14.83 10.39
N ASN A 2 -0.22 15.06 10.74
CA ASN A 2 0.78 15.57 9.80
C ASN A 2 1.29 14.43 8.88
N LYS A 3 1.91 14.76 7.75
CA LYS A 3 2.39 13.77 6.76
C LYS A 3 3.40 12.77 7.35
N LYS A 4 4.25 13.21 8.29
CA LYS A 4 5.26 12.36 8.97
C LYS A 4 4.61 11.33 9.89
N GLU A 5 3.58 11.70 10.63
CA GLU A 5 2.83 10.78 11.51
C GLU A 5 2.16 9.63 10.74
N ILE A 6 1.67 9.90 9.52
CA ILE A 6 1.08 8.87 8.67
C ILE A 6 2.16 7.90 8.17
N LEU A 7 3.32 8.42 7.74
CA LEU A 7 4.45 7.58 7.32
C LEU A 7 4.96 6.71 8.47
N GLU A 8 5.15 7.27 9.66
CA GLU A 8 5.58 6.52 10.84
C GLU A 8 4.57 5.44 11.25
N LYS A 9 3.26 5.73 11.18
CA LYS A 9 2.24 4.70 11.42
C LYS A 9 2.32 3.57 10.39
N HIS A 10 2.53 3.90 9.12
CA HIS A 10 2.64 2.88 8.08
C HIS A 10 3.84 1.95 8.31
N LYS A 11 5.02 2.50 8.64
CA LYS A 11 6.23 1.72 8.98
C LYS A 11 6.03 0.71 10.11
N ASN A 12 5.13 1.01 11.05
CA ASN A 12 4.87 0.17 12.21
C ASN A 12 3.83 -0.93 11.95
N ILE A 13 3.20 -0.95 10.76
CA ILE A 13 2.30 -2.04 10.37
C ILE A 13 3.14 -3.17 9.80
N LYS A 14 2.91 -4.38 10.31
CA LYS A 14 3.57 -5.58 9.83
C LYS A 14 3.14 -5.84 8.38
N PHE A 15 4.11 -6.00 7.48
CA PHE A 15 3.85 -6.45 6.11
C PHE A 15 3.19 -7.83 6.15
N PRO A 16 2.22 -8.14 5.25
CA PRO A 16 1.57 -9.44 5.22
C PRO A 16 2.59 -10.58 5.02
N SER A 17 2.30 -11.75 5.58
CA SER A 17 3.13 -12.94 5.37
C SER A 17 2.90 -13.52 3.96
N PHE A 18 3.76 -14.44 3.52
CA PHE A 18 3.56 -15.13 2.23
C PHE A 18 2.53 -16.26 2.37
N PRO A 19 1.51 -16.31 1.50
CA PRO A 19 0.50 -17.36 1.46
C PRO A 19 1.01 -18.65 0.82
N ASN A 20 0.24 -19.72 0.97
CA ASN A 20 0.51 -21.00 0.29
C ASN A 20 0.00 -20.99 -1.16
N ASP A 21 -1.05 -20.23 -1.46
CA ASP A 21 -1.52 -20.08 -2.85
C ASP A 21 -0.53 -19.27 -3.69
N ASP A 22 -0.06 -19.85 -4.80
CA ASP A 22 0.94 -19.24 -5.69
C ASP A 22 0.46 -17.91 -6.28
N ASN A 23 -0.83 -17.79 -6.62
CA ASN A 23 -1.35 -16.54 -7.19
C ASN A 23 -1.41 -15.43 -6.13
N PHE A 24 -1.78 -15.79 -4.91
CA PHE A 24 -1.77 -14.85 -3.80
C PHE A 24 -0.34 -14.48 -3.42
N ALA A 25 0.62 -15.40 -3.48
CA ALA A 25 2.04 -15.12 -3.25
C ALA A 25 2.59 -14.13 -4.28
N ASN A 26 2.29 -14.33 -5.57
CA ASN A 26 2.63 -13.38 -6.63
C ASN A 26 2.00 -12.01 -6.38
N TRP A 27 0.74 -11.95 -5.91
CA TRP A 27 0.10 -10.69 -5.54
C TRP A 27 0.82 -9.98 -4.38
N ILE A 28 1.35 -10.71 -3.41
CA ILE A 28 2.14 -10.15 -2.30
C ILE A 28 3.46 -9.56 -2.81
N GLU A 29 4.11 -10.19 -3.79
CA GLU A 29 5.30 -9.64 -4.44
C GLU A 29 4.99 -8.32 -5.15
N GLU A 30 3.90 -8.27 -5.92
CA GLU A 30 3.44 -7.03 -6.56
C GLU A 30 3.13 -5.92 -5.53
N LEU A 31 2.53 -6.28 -4.38
CA LEU A 31 2.28 -5.33 -3.28
C LEU A 31 3.58 -4.78 -2.70
N MET A 32 4.64 -5.59 -2.62
CA MET A 32 5.93 -5.19 -2.08
C MET A 32 6.62 -4.14 -2.97
N GLU A 33 6.60 -4.34 -4.29
CA GLU A 33 7.11 -3.35 -5.25
C GLU A 33 6.32 -2.03 -5.16
N LEU A 34 4.99 -2.15 -5.05
CA LEU A 34 4.10 -1.01 -4.93
C LEU A 34 4.34 -0.20 -3.66
N ASP A 35 4.54 -0.87 -2.52
CA ASP A 35 4.87 -0.24 -1.25
C ASP A 35 6.15 0.60 -1.37
N GLY A 36 7.24 -0.01 -1.86
CA GLY A 36 8.51 0.68 -2.07
C GLY A 36 8.38 1.95 -2.92
N TYR A 37 7.59 1.88 -3.99
CA TYR A 37 7.32 3.03 -4.85
C TYR A 37 6.61 4.17 -4.11
N TYR A 38 5.48 3.91 -3.45
CA TYR A 38 4.72 4.97 -2.77
C TYR A 38 5.41 5.48 -1.52
N TYR A 39 6.09 4.61 -0.79
CA TYR A 39 6.92 5.00 0.33
C TYR A 39 7.99 6.00 -0.13
N GLY A 40 8.72 5.71 -1.21
CA GLY A 40 9.71 6.61 -1.79
C GLY A 40 9.12 7.94 -2.26
N LEU A 41 7.92 7.92 -2.86
CA LEU A 41 7.20 9.14 -3.23
C LEU A 41 6.85 10.02 -2.03
N VAL A 42 6.34 9.43 -0.94
CA VAL A 42 6.00 10.17 0.28
C VAL A 42 7.25 10.77 0.91
N VAL A 43 8.35 10.01 0.99
CA VAL A 43 9.64 10.51 1.48
C VAL A 43 10.11 11.72 0.66
N SER A 44 10.11 11.60 -0.68
CA SER A 44 10.49 12.72 -1.57
C SER A 44 9.64 13.97 -1.31
N ILE A 45 8.32 13.81 -1.14
CA ILE A 45 7.41 14.93 -0.84
C ILE A 45 7.71 15.56 0.52
N LEU A 46 8.07 14.76 1.52
CA LEU A 46 8.45 15.26 2.84
C LEU A 46 9.77 16.05 2.80
N GLU A 47 10.64 15.79 1.83
CA GLU A 47 11.86 16.53 1.56
C GLU A 47 11.61 17.80 0.72
N GLY A 48 10.38 18.04 0.27
CA GLY A 48 9.98 19.24 -0.46
C GLY A 48 9.86 19.06 -1.98
N GLU A 49 10.08 17.85 -2.50
CA GLU A 49 9.96 17.57 -3.93
C GLU A 49 8.49 17.59 -4.40
N LYS A 50 8.26 18.13 -5.60
CA LYS A 50 6.97 18.03 -6.29
C LYS A 50 6.95 16.74 -7.12
N ARG A 51 6.14 15.76 -6.71
CA ARG A 51 5.94 14.49 -7.43
C ARG A 51 4.50 14.32 -7.88
N LYS A 52 4.30 13.72 -9.06
CA LYS A 52 2.99 13.26 -9.51
C LYS A 52 2.68 11.90 -8.88
N CYS A 53 1.41 11.66 -8.62
CA CYS A 53 0.90 10.38 -8.15
C CYS A 53 0.03 9.76 -9.24
N ASP A 54 0.34 8.54 -9.65
CA ASP A 54 -0.55 7.69 -10.44
C ASP A 54 -0.98 6.54 -9.54
N ASP A 55 -2.28 6.45 -9.22
CA ASP A 55 -2.86 5.42 -8.36
C ASP A 55 -3.52 4.27 -9.14
N THR A 56 -3.34 4.22 -10.46
CA THR A 56 -3.94 3.18 -11.32
C THR A 56 -3.52 1.79 -10.88
N LEU A 57 -2.21 1.56 -10.72
CA LEU A 57 -1.67 0.26 -10.32
C LEU A 57 -2.11 -0.12 -8.89
N PHE A 58 -2.18 0.84 -7.98
CA PHE A 58 -2.69 0.60 -6.63
C PHE A 58 -4.15 0.15 -6.66
N ASN A 59 -4.99 0.81 -7.44
CA ASN A 59 -6.40 0.45 -7.55
C ASN A 59 -6.57 -0.96 -8.16
N GLN A 60 -5.74 -1.36 -9.12
CA GLN A 60 -5.72 -2.71 -9.68
C GLN A 60 -5.32 -3.77 -8.64
N ILE A 61 -4.22 -3.55 -7.93
CA ILE A 61 -3.76 -4.46 -6.86
C ILE A 61 -4.82 -4.58 -5.75
N LYS A 62 -5.40 -3.46 -5.32
CA LYS A 62 -6.47 -3.43 -4.32
C LYS A 62 -7.72 -4.20 -4.77
N GLN A 63 -8.11 -4.10 -6.04
CA GLN A 63 -9.25 -4.86 -6.57
C GLN A 63 -8.96 -6.36 -6.62
N ARG A 64 -7.76 -6.75 -7.06
CA ARG A 64 -7.35 -8.16 -7.13
C ARG A 64 -7.27 -8.84 -5.77
N LEU A 65 -7.07 -8.10 -4.67
CA LEU A 65 -7.13 -8.68 -3.33
C LEU A 65 -8.42 -9.47 -3.11
N TYR A 66 -9.56 -9.00 -3.62
CA TYR A 66 -10.85 -9.68 -3.44
C TYR A 66 -10.93 -11.06 -4.10
N GLU A 67 -10.05 -11.37 -5.05
CA GLU A 67 -9.96 -12.69 -5.69
C GLU A 67 -9.53 -13.78 -4.69
N PHE A 68 -8.81 -13.39 -3.63
CA PHE A 68 -8.30 -14.27 -2.58
C PHE A 68 -9.22 -14.37 -1.37
N LYS A 69 -10.38 -13.71 -1.41
CA LYS A 69 -11.33 -13.71 -0.30
C LYS A 69 -11.93 -15.10 -0.13
N GLY A 70 -11.72 -15.71 1.02
CA GLY A 70 -12.27 -17.02 1.37
C GLY A 70 -11.33 -18.21 1.14
N LEU A 71 -10.05 -17.97 0.82
CA LEU A 71 -9.02 -18.99 0.95
C LEU A 71 -8.85 -19.33 2.44
N GLU A 72 -9.31 -20.52 2.86
CA GLU A 72 -9.33 -20.90 4.28
C GLU A 72 -7.92 -20.93 4.89
N ASP A 73 -6.97 -21.55 4.17
CA ASP A 73 -5.59 -21.74 4.60
C ASP A 73 -4.79 -20.41 4.70
N ASP A 74 -5.18 -19.39 3.92
CA ASP A 74 -4.50 -18.09 3.84
C ASP A 74 -5.35 -16.93 4.40
N SER A 75 -6.40 -17.25 5.16
CA SER A 75 -7.38 -16.27 5.64
C SER A 75 -6.80 -15.20 6.57
N GLU A 76 -5.82 -15.55 7.41
CA GLU A 76 -5.10 -14.59 8.24
C GLU A 76 -4.29 -13.61 7.39
N ILE A 77 -3.64 -14.11 6.33
CA ILE A 77 -2.80 -13.32 5.42
C ILE A 77 -3.66 -12.36 4.61
N TYR A 78 -4.86 -12.79 4.20
CA TYR A 78 -5.86 -11.91 3.60
C TYR A 78 -6.22 -10.74 4.55
N GLY A 79 -6.49 -11.03 5.83
CA GLY A 79 -6.78 -9.98 6.82
C GLY A 79 -5.60 -9.01 7.06
N GLN A 80 -4.36 -9.53 7.07
CA GLN A 80 -3.15 -8.70 7.13
C GLN A 80 -3.05 -7.79 5.90
N SER A 81 -3.35 -8.33 4.71
CA SER A 81 -3.34 -7.62 3.43
C SER A 81 -4.38 -6.50 3.38
N GLU A 82 -5.59 -6.72 3.89
CA GLU A 82 -6.60 -5.67 4.01
C GLU A 82 -6.13 -4.50 4.89
N ALA A 83 -5.55 -4.81 6.05
CA ALA A 83 -5.01 -3.79 6.94
C ALA A 83 -3.85 -3.01 6.29
N TYR A 84 -3.00 -3.71 5.53
CA TYR A 84 -1.87 -3.11 4.85
C TYR A 84 -2.30 -2.19 3.70
N ILE A 85 -3.22 -2.64 2.84
CA ILE A 85 -3.82 -1.83 1.76
C ILE A 85 -4.46 -0.56 2.33
N ALA A 86 -5.21 -0.66 3.44
CA ALA A 86 -5.83 0.51 4.08
C ALA A 86 -4.80 1.52 4.61
N SER A 87 -3.59 1.05 4.98
CA SER A 87 -2.49 1.94 5.34
C SER A 87 -1.84 2.59 4.13
N LEU A 88 -1.57 1.81 3.08
CA LEU A 88 -0.98 2.31 1.84
C LEU A 88 -1.89 3.35 1.17
N GLU A 89 -3.22 3.16 1.21
CA GLU A 89 -4.20 4.13 0.74
C GLU A 89 -4.06 5.50 1.43
N LYS A 90 -3.74 5.51 2.73
CA LYS A 90 -3.49 6.75 3.47
C LYS A 90 -2.20 7.44 3.00
N LEU A 91 -1.15 6.69 2.68
CA LEU A 91 0.07 7.23 2.10
C LEU A 91 -0.19 7.87 0.73
N ILE A 92 -0.89 7.15 -0.15
CA ILE A 92 -1.26 7.63 -1.48
C ILE A 92 -2.09 8.92 -1.38
N GLY A 93 -3.01 8.99 -0.42
CA GLY A 93 -3.77 10.20 -0.11
C GLY A 93 -2.90 11.43 0.19
N LEU A 94 -1.73 11.25 0.83
CA LEU A 94 -0.78 12.34 1.07
C LEU A 94 -0.18 12.85 -0.23
N VAL A 95 0.23 11.93 -1.11
CA VAL A 95 0.86 12.27 -2.39
C VAL A 95 -0.13 13.03 -3.28
N LYS A 96 -1.38 12.55 -3.36
CA LYS A 96 -2.45 13.20 -4.14
C LYS A 96 -2.81 14.60 -3.62
N ASN A 97 -2.86 14.78 -2.31
CA ASN A 97 -3.20 16.09 -1.72
C ASN A 97 -2.06 17.11 -1.84
N ASN A 98 -0.80 16.66 -1.92
CA ASN A 98 0.34 17.56 -2.15
C ASN A 98 0.30 18.25 -3.52
N HIS A 99 -0.34 17.65 -4.52
CA HIS A 99 -0.46 18.21 -5.86
C HIS A 99 -1.65 19.19 -6.01
N LYS A 100 -2.60 19.21 -5.06
CA LYS A 100 -3.81 20.05 -5.13
C LYS A 100 -3.67 21.42 -4.46
N SER A 101 -2.51 21.75 -3.88
CA SER A 101 -2.28 23.01 -3.16
C SER A 101 -1.74 24.15 -4.04
N ASP A 102 -1.87 24.04 -5.36
CA ASP A 102 -1.70 25.14 -6.33
C ASP A 102 -3.08 25.70 -6.75
#